data_AF-A0A4R6GKT6-F1
#
_entry.id   AF-A0A4R6GKT6-F1
#
_cell.length_a   1.000
_cell.length_b   1.000
_cell.length_c   1.000
_cell.angle_alpha   90.00
_cell.angle_beta   90.00
_cell.angle_gamma   90.00
#
_symmetry.space_group_name_H-M   'P 1'
#
loop_
_entity.id
_entity.type
_entity.pdbx_description
1 polymer ?
#
loop_
_entity_poly.entity_id
_entity_poly.type
_entity_poly.pdbx_seq_one_letter_code
_entity_poly.pdbx_strand_id
1 'polypeptide(L)'
;MKNKKNIWEELQDKPHKVPFQVPEDYFETFEDQLEAKLRAVDEPISPKGKIIQMLKPVLGMAASFALIFLFVYYPLSVFLPDYLAKNGAKTTDQTQTLSDEDLLYDYLSSSEQSIYDLLSGDPEVPTAEVSSDEILSYLSAEMNETEIFAELK
;
A
#
# COMPACT_ATOMS: atom_id res chain seq x y z
N MET A 1 5.11 3.06 75.23
CA MET A 1 5.39 1.68 74.75
C MET A 1 4.40 1.36 73.64
N LYS A 2 4.79 1.43 72.37
CA LYS A 2 3.91 1.12 71.22
C LYS A 2 4.30 -0.24 70.64
N ASN A 3 3.28 -1.09 70.54
CA ASN A 3 3.31 -2.52 70.30
C ASN A 3 3.85 -2.82 68.89
N LYS A 4 5.00 -3.50 68.79
CA LYS A 4 5.53 -4.01 67.52
C LYS A 4 4.72 -5.26 67.16
N LYS A 5 3.57 -5.06 66.51
CA LYS A 5 2.81 -6.18 65.94
C LYS A 5 3.64 -6.81 64.81
N ASN A 6 3.75 -8.13 64.83
CA ASN A 6 4.64 -8.90 63.98
C ASN A 6 4.10 -8.88 62.54
N ILE A 7 4.73 -8.10 61.69
CA ILE A 7 4.43 -7.96 60.25
C ILE A 7 4.40 -9.34 59.55
N TRP A 8 5.14 -10.32 60.09
CA TRP A 8 5.20 -11.70 59.63
C TRP A 8 3.88 -12.48 59.77
N GLU A 9 3.10 -12.23 60.83
CA GLU A 9 1.79 -12.90 61.02
C GLU A 9 0.76 -12.38 60.00
N GLU A 10 0.82 -11.08 59.66
CA GLU A 10 -0.10 -10.42 58.71
C GLU A 10 0.15 -10.82 57.24
N LEU A 11 1.34 -11.36 56.93
CA LEU A 11 1.70 -11.87 55.61
C LEU A 11 1.33 -13.36 55.43
N GLN A 12 1.29 -14.14 56.51
CA GLN A 12 0.86 -15.54 56.47
C GLN A 12 -0.66 -15.70 56.33
N ASP A 13 -1.44 -14.71 56.80
CA ASP A 13 -2.90 -14.75 56.82
C ASP A 13 -3.56 -14.30 55.50
N LYS A 14 -2.76 -13.98 54.46
CA LYS A 14 -3.27 -13.61 53.13
C LYS A 14 -3.21 -14.82 52.20
N PRO A 15 -4.31 -15.15 51.48
CA PRO A 15 -4.29 -16.24 50.52
C PRO A 15 -3.23 -15.95 49.46
N HIS A 16 -2.22 -16.82 49.40
CA HIS A 16 -1.10 -16.75 48.46
C HIS A 16 -1.60 -17.11 47.05
N LYS A 17 -2.42 -16.25 46.45
CA LYS A 17 -2.82 -16.38 45.05
C LYS A 17 -1.62 -15.96 44.22
N VAL A 18 -0.91 -16.93 43.67
CA VAL A 18 0.25 -16.67 42.81
C VAL A 18 -0.22 -15.87 41.59
N PRO A 19 0.50 -14.80 41.20
CA PRO A 19 0.09 -13.94 40.09
C PRO A 19 0.14 -14.65 38.72
N PHE A 20 0.79 -15.81 38.65
CA PHE A 20 0.95 -16.63 37.44
C PHE A 20 0.28 -17.99 37.61
N GLN A 21 -1.03 -17.99 37.82
CA GLN A 21 -1.84 -19.21 37.81
C GLN A 21 -2.51 -19.35 36.44
N VAL A 22 -2.33 -20.51 35.81
CA VAL A 22 -3.11 -20.86 34.62
C VAL A 22 -4.56 -21.12 35.01
N PRO A 23 -5.53 -20.88 34.11
CA PRO A 23 -6.92 -21.26 34.35
C PRO A 23 -7.05 -22.75 34.68
N GLU A 24 -8.05 -23.09 35.51
CA GLU A 24 -8.43 -24.48 35.73
C GLU A 24 -8.77 -25.13 34.38
N ASP A 25 -8.33 -26.37 34.20
CA ASP A 25 -8.55 -27.18 32.99
C ASP A 25 -8.01 -26.57 31.67
N TYR A 26 -7.07 -25.62 31.74
CA TYR A 26 -6.45 -25.00 30.55
C TYR A 26 -5.84 -26.05 29.61
N PHE A 27 -5.07 -26.99 30.15
CA PHE A 27 -4.40 -28.02 29.36
C PHE A 27 -5.37 -29.12 28.89
N GLU A 28 -6.41 -29.42 29.67
CA GLU A 28 -7.42 -30.44 29.33
C GLU A 28 -8.30 -29.97 28.17
N THR A 29 -8.66 -28.68 28.12
CA THR A 29 -9.53 -28.12 27.06
C THR A 29 -8.76 -27.52 25.88
N PHE A 30 -7.43 -27.46 25.96
CA PHE A 30 -6.61 -26.86 24.91
C PHE A 30 -6.69 -27.64 23.60
N GLU A 31 -6.68 -28.98 23.67
CA GLU A 31 -6.77 -29.85 22.50
C GLU A 31 -8.10 -29.65 21.76
N ASP A 32 -9.22 -29.65 22.49
CA ASP A 32 -10.55 -29.39 21.94
C ASP A 32 -10.64 -28.01 21.26
N GLN A 33 -10.06 -26.98 21.91
CA GLN A 33 -10.02 -25.62 21.34
C GLN A 33 -9.15 -25.54 20.09
N LEU A 34 -8.03 -26.27 20.05
CA LEU A 34 -7.15 -26.33 18.90
C LEU A 34 -7.82 -27.04 17.72
N GLU A 35 -8.45 -28.19 17.97
CA GLU A 35 -9.18 -28.95 16.95
C GLU A 35 -10.35 -28.14 16.39
N ALA A 36 -11.12 -27.46 17.25
CA ALA A 36 -12.21 -26.59 16.82
C ALA A 36 -11.72 -25.45 15.91
N LYS A 37 -10.55 -24.85 16.21
CA LYS A 37 -9.94 -23.81 15.37
C LYS A 37 -9.43 -24.37 14.04
N LEU A 38 -8.81 -25.54 14.04
CA LEU A 38 -8.35 -26.20 12.82
C LEU A 38 -9.53 -26.52 11.90
N ARG A 39 -10.61 -27.09 12.45
CA ARG A 39 -11.83 -27.40 11.69
C ARG A 39 -12.49 -26.14 11.13
N ALA A 40 -12.50 -25.04 11.87
CA ALA A 40 -13.03 -23.75 11.39
C ALA A 40 -12.18 -23.12 10.29
N VAL A 41 -10.87 -23.42 10.22
CA VAL A 41 -9.99 -22.99 9.13
C VAL A 41 -10.20 -23.86 7.89
N ASP A 42 -10.47 -25.16 8.07
CA ASP A 42 -10.73 -26.11 6.99
C ASP A 42 -12.16 -26.00 6.41
N GLU A 43 -13.09 -25.38 7.12
CA GLU A 43 -14.43 -25.11 6.59
C GLU A 43 -14.36 -24.17 5.38
N PRO A 44 -14.81 -24.60 4.19
CA PRO A 44 -14.75 -23.78 3.00
C PRO A 44 -15.66 -22.57 3.18
N ILE A 45 -15.04 -21.39 3.23
CA ILE A 45 -15.71 -20.08 3.23
C ILE A 45 -16.78 -20.11 2.13
N SER A 46 -18.05 -19.93 2.51
CA SER A 46 -19.18 -20.02 1.58
C SER A 46 -18.91 -19.17 0.32
N PRO A 47 -18.98 -19.76 -0.88
CA PRO A 47 -18.57 -19.09 -2.12
C PRO A 47 -19.43 -17.86 -2.45
N LYS A 48 -20.62 -17.74 -1.83
CA LYS A 48 -21.55 -16.62 -2.01
C LYS A 48 -21.01 -15.29 -1.46
N GLY A 49 -20.13 -15.30 -0.47
CA GLY A 49 -19.54 -14.06 0.08
C GLY A 49 -18.39 -13.50 -0.75
N LYS A 50 -17.69 -14.36 -1.50
CA LYS A 50 -16.47 -14.01 -2.24
C LYS A 50 -16.74 -13.09 -3.44
N ILE A 51 -17.86 -13.29 -4.13
CA ILE A 51 -18.24 -12.47 -5.30
C ILE A 51 -18.58 -11.03 -4.87
N ILE A 52 -19.37 -10.87 -3.80
CA ILE A 52 -19.69 -9.54 -3.24
C ILE A 52 -18.42 -8.86 -2.71
N GLN A 53 -17.49 -9.60 -2.10
CA GLN A 53 -16.23 -9.05 -1.60
C GLN A 53 -15.32 -8.55 -2.73
N MET A 54 -15.31 -9.20 -3.90
CA MET A 54 -14.56 -8.76 -5.08
C MET A 54 -15.23 -7.61 -5.84
N LEU A 55 -16.57 -7.49 -5.77
CA LEU A 55 -17.29 -6.40 -6.44
C LEU A 55 -17.15 -5.05 -5.71
N LYS A 56 -16.94 -5.06 -4.38
CA LYS A 56 -16.78 -3.84 -3.56
C LYS A 56 -15.68 -2.89 -4.05
N PRO A 57 -14.43 -3.34 -4.33
CA PRO A 57 -13.37 -2.45 -4.82
C PRO A 57 -13.57 -2.06 -6.30
N VAL A 58 -14.06 -2.97 -7.14
CA VAL A 58 -14.22 -2.72 -8.59
C VAL A 58 -15.31 -1.68 -8.88
N LEU A 59 -16.31 -1.56 -8.00
CA LEU A 59 -17.39 -0.58 -8.13
C LEU A 59 -16.89 0.87 -8.15
N GLY A 60 -15.83 1.18 -7.38
CA GLY A 60 -15.21 2.50 -7.38
C GLY A 60 -14.53 2.84 -8.71
N MET A 61 -13.89 1.85 -9.34
CA MET A 61 -13.23 2.00 -10.63
C MET A 61 -14.23 2.23 -11.77
N ALA A 62 -15.35 1.51 -11.77
CA ALA A 62 -16.42 1.73 -12.73
C ALA A 62 -17.05 3.13 -12.57
N ALA A 63 -17.21 3.62 -11.34
CA ALA A 63 -17.74 4.95 -11.06
C ALA A 63 -16.83 6.08 -11.57
N SER A 64 -15.50 5.92 -11.47
CA SER A 64 -14.55 6.90 -12.03
C SER A 64 -14.62 6.96 -13.55
N PHE A 65 -14.70 5.80 -14.22
CA PHE A 65 -14.88 5.77 -15.67
C PHE A 65 -16.24 6.34 -16.10
N ALA A 66 -17.31 6.04 -15.37
CA ALA A 66 -18.63 6.60 -15.64
C ALA A 66 -18.65 8.14 -15.49
N LEU A 67 -17.94 8.69 -14.50
CA LEU A 67 -17.79 10.14 -14.34
C LEU A 67 -17.01 10.77 -15.50
N ILE A 68 -15.91 10.16 -15.93
CA ILE A 68 -15.15 10.63 -17.09
C ILE A 68 -16.04 10.59 -18.34
N PHE A 69 -16.78 9.49 -18.53
CA PHE A 69 -17.71 9.36 -19.65
C PHE A 69 -18.81 10.41 -19.58
N LEU A 70 -19.37 10.69 -18.39
CA LEU A 70 -20.32 11.77 -18.20
C LEU A 70 -19.71 13.11 -18.60
N PHE A 71 -18.52 13.45 -18.09
CA PHE A 71 -17.87 14.73 -18.37
C PHE A 71 -17.43 14.90 -19.83
N VAL A 72 -17.18 13.82 -20.57
CA VAL A 72 -16.75 13.89 -21.98
C VAL A 72 -17.92 13.71 -22.93
N TYR A 73 -18.69 12.63 -22.77
CA TYR A 73 -19.79 12.26 -23.67
C TYR A 73 -21.00 13.20 -23.53
N TYR A 74 -21.33 13.64 -22.31
CA TYR A 74 -22.45 14.56 -22.11
C TYR A 74 -22.27 15.90 -22.85
N PRO A 75 -21.15 16.64 -22.73
CA PRO A 75 -20.98 17.85 -23.52
C PRO A 75 -20.78 17.57 -25.02
N LEU A 76 -20.11 16.47 -25.41
CA LEU A 76 -19.98 16.12 -26.84
C LEU A 76 -21.34 15.91 -27.51
N SER A 77 -22.25 15.18 -26.85
CA SER A 77 -23.58 14.87 -27.38
C SER A 77 -24.53 16.07 -27.38
N VAL A 78 -24.42 16.96 -26.38
CA VAL A 78 -25.29 18.15 -26.27
C VAL A 78 -24.82 19.31 -27.16
N PHE A 79 -23.51 19.56 -27.25
CA PHE A 79 -22.97 20.74 -27.94
C PHE A 79 -22.43 20.45 -29.36
N LEU A 80 -22.04 19.20 -29.68
CA LEU A 80 -21.45 18.84 -30.98
C LEU A 80 -22.10 17.57 -31.59
N PRO A 81 -23.41 17.57 -31.90
CA PRO A 81 -24.11 16.38 -32.42
C PRO A 81 -23.53 15.84 -33.75
N ASP A 82 -22.97 16.70 -34.60
CA ASP A 82 -22.43 16.31 -35.92
C ASP A 82 -20.99 15.74 -35.86
N TYR A 83 -20.28 15.85 -34.73
CA TYR A 83 -18.90 15.37 -34.60
C TYR A 83 -18.81 13.83 -34.53
N LEU A 84 -19.79 13.19 -33.88
CA LEU A 84 -19.86 11.73 -33.75
C LEU A 84 -20.26 11.06 -35.08
N ALA A 85 -21.19 11.67 -35.83
CA ALA A 85 -21.64 11.16 -37.12
C ALA A 85 -20.57 11.26 -38.22
N LYS A 86 -19.72 12.30 -38.17
CA LYS A 86 -18.65 12.52 -39.17
C LYS A 86 -17.40 11.66 -38.91
N ASN A 87 -17.11 11.32 -37.66
CA ASN A 87 -15.90 10.58 -37.27
C ASN A 87 -16.15 9.09 -36.99
N GLY A 88 -17.40 8.67 -36.78
CA GLY A 88 -17.77 7.26 -36.55
C GLY A 88 -17.60 6.32 -37.75
N ALA A 89 -17.20 6.84 -38.92
CA ALA A 89 -16.94 6.04 -40.12
C ALA A 89 -15.45 5.68 -40.33
N LYS A 90 -14.56 5.99 -39.37
CA LYS A 90 -13.12 5.66 -39.47
C LYS A 90 -12.56 5.01 -38.19
N THR A 91 -13.19 3.96 -37.71
CA THR A 91 -12.58 3.06 -36.73
C THR A 91 -12.68 1.63 -37.24
N THR A 92 -11.91 1.35 -38.30
CA THR A 92 -11.45 0.01 -38.65
C THR A 92 -9.97 -0.04 -38.29
N ASP A 93 -9.64 -0.92 -37.36
CA ASP A 93 -8.31 -1.54 -37.15
C ASP A 93 -7.09 -0.64 -36.90
N GLN A 94 -7.07 0.08 -35.78
CA GLN A 94 -5.80 0.54 -35.19
C GLN A 94 -5.75 0.31 -33.68
N THR A 95 -5.86 -0.95 -33.28
CA THR A 95 -5.11 -1.41 -32.10
C THR A 95 -3.65 -1.48 -32.56
N GLN A 96 -2.96 -0.34 -32.58
CA GLN A 96 -1.51 -0.36 -32.68
C GLN A 96 -1.01 -0.98 -31.38
N THR A 97 -0.63 -2.25 -31.45
CA THR A 97 0.33 -2.83 -30.51
C THR A 97 1.62 -2.04 -30.72
N LEU A 98 1.74 -0.88 -30.09
CA LEU A 98 3.03 -0.25 -29.88
C LEU A 98 3.81 -1.26 -29.05
N SER A 99 4.78 -1.92 -29.67
CA SER A 99 5.64 -2.87 -28.98
C SER A 99 6.38 -2.10 -27.89
N ASP A 100 6.54 -2.68 -26.71
CA ASP A 100 7.27 -2.01 -25.62
C ASP A 100 8.68 -1.55 -26.06
N GLU A 101 9.26 -2.22 -27.06
CA GLU A 101 10.50 -1.83 -27.74
C GLU A 101 10.41 -0.50 -28.49
N ASP A 102 9.28 -0.17 -29.13
CA ASP A 102 9.09 1.11 -29.82
C ASP A 102 8.99 2.26 -28.81
N LEU A 103 8.33 2.03 -27.67
CA LEU A 103 8.28 2.98 -26.56
C LEU A 103 9.65 3.18 -25.90
N LEU A 104 10.42 2.10 -25.76
CA LEU A 104 11.78 2.15 -25.23
C LEU A 104 12.69 2.94 -26.20
N TYR A 105 12.57 2.71 -27.50
CA TYR A 105 13.35 3.40 -28.51
C TYR A 105 13.04 4.90 -28.56
N ASP A 106 11.77 5.29 -28.40
CA ASP A 106 11.34 6.70 -28.34
C ASP A 106 11.85 7.39 -27.06
N TYR A 107 11.83 6.68 -25.93
CA TYR A 107 12.40 7.15 -24.66
C TYR A 107 13.92 7.28 -24.70
N LEU A 108 14.63 6.30 -25.29
CA LEU A 108 16.07 6.37 -25.49
C LEU A 108 16.43 7.48 -26.48
N SER A 109 15.75 7.60 -27.61
CA SER A 109 16.03 8.66 -28.60
C SER A 109 15.78 10.06 -28.04
N SER A 110 14.77 10.20 -27.17
CA SER A 110 14.49 11.45 -26.47
C SER A 110 15.51 11.75 -25.37
N SER A 111 15.98 10.73 -24.64
CA SER A 111 16.96 10.89 -23.55
C SER A 111 18.41 10.95 -24.04
N GLU A 112 18.75 10.38 -25.20
CA GLU A 112 20.09 10.37 -25.77
C GLU A 112 20.64 11.78 -25.94
N GLN A 113 19.82 12.76 -26.32
CA GLN A 113 20.26 14.15 -26.41
C GLN A 113 20.69 14.72 -25.06
N SER A 114 19.97 14.38 -23.98
CA SER A 114 20.32 14.80 -22.61
C SER A 114 21.51 14.01 -22.04
N ILE A 115 21.66 12.75 -22.44
CA ILE A 115 22.76 11.88 -22.02
C ILE A 115 24.05 12.28 -22.74
N TYR A 116 24.00 12.63 -24.02
CA TYR A 116 25.14 13.18 -24.76
C TYR A 116 25.54 14.54 -24.17
N ASP A 117 24.63 15.41 -23.78
CA ASP A 117 24.98 16.68 -23.12
C ASP A 117 25.68 16.46 -21.77
N LEU A 118 25.22 15.47 -21.00
CA LEU A 118 25.81 15.08 -19.71
C LEU A 118 27.17 14.37 -19.87
N LEU A 119 27.34 13.54 -20.90
CA LEU A 119 28.54 12.72 -21.13
C LEU A 119 29.61 13.46 -21.94
N SER A 120 29.22 14.40 -22.80
CA SER A 120 30.13 15.16 -23.66
C SER A 120 30.76 16.36 -22.96
N GLY A 121 30.31 16.68 -21.74
CA GLY A 121 31.05 17.49 -20.76
C GLY A 121 31.90 18.61 -21.36
N ASP A 122 31.26 19.55 -22.06
CA ASP A 122 31.88 20.85 -22.34
C ASP A 122 31.88 21.64 -21.01
N PRO A 123 33.01 22.20 -20.56
CA PRO A 123 33.16 22.76 -19.21
C PRO A 123 32.45 24.11 -18.99
N GLU A 124 31.40 24.43 -19.75
CA GLU A 124 30.51 25.56 -19.45
C GLU A 124 29.26 25.09 -18.71
N VAL A 125 29.52 24.47 -17.56
CA VAL A 125 28.52 24.08 -16.58
C VAL A 125 27.91 25.38 -16.01
N PRO A 126 26.58 25.59 -16.03
CA PRO A 126 25.97 26.34 -14.95
C PRO A 126 26.14 25.46 -13.73
N THR A 127 27.23 25.69 -12.99
CA THR A 127 27.49 25.03 -11.72
C THR A 127 26.39 25.45 -10.75
N ALA A 128 25.24 24.79 -10.82
CA ALA A 128 24.49 24.51 -9.62
C ALA A 128 25.44 23.60 -8.83
N GLU A 129 26.26 24.20 -7.97
CA GLU A 129 27.06 23.49 -6.99
C GLU A 129 26.08 22.68 -6.14
N VAL A 130 25.89 21.41 -6.52
CA VAL A 130 25.10 20.47 -5.74
C VAL A 130 25.85 20.28 -4.43
N SER A 131 25.42 21.02 -3.41
CA SER A 131 26.08 21.00 -2.11
C SER A 131 25.80 19.66 -1.42
N SER A 132 26.75 19.20 -0.61
CA SER A 132 26.58 17.98 0.19
C SER A 132 25.30 18.01 1.04
N ASP A 133 24.85 19.19 1.44
CA ASP A 133 23.63 19.37 2.24
C ASP A 133 22.36 19.10 1.43
N GLU A 134 22.36 19.39 0.13
CA GLU A 134 21.23 19.13 -0.76
C GLU A 134 21.10 17.62 -1.06
N ILE A 135 22.25 16.94 -1.20
CA ILE A 135 22.31 15.48 -1.34
C ILE A 135 21.82 14.80 -0.04
N LEU A 136 22.24 15.30 1.13
CA LEU A 136 21.78 14.78 2.42
C LEU A 136 20.29 15.05 2.64
N SER A 137 19.77 16.19 2.19
CA SER A 137 18.33 16.49 2.25
C SER A 137 17.53 15.52 1.38
N TYR A 138 18.03 15.16 0.20
CA TYR A 138 17.37 14.21 -0.69
C TYR A 138 17.36 12.80 -0.10
N LEU A 139 18.51 12.34 0.42
CA LEU A 139 18.64 11.03 1.05
C LEU A 139 17.77 10.90 2.31
N SER A 140 17.74 11.94 3.13
CA SER A 140 16.92 11.94 4.36
C SER A 140 15.43 12.06 4.10
N ALA A 141 15.01 12.67 2.98
CA ALA A 141 13.61 12.68 2.58
C ALA A 141 13.08 11.30 2.17
N GLU A 142 13.97 10.40 1.74
CA GLU A 142 13.62 9.02 1.38
C GLU A 142 13.67 8.07 2.59
N MET A 143 14.41 8.41 3.65
CA MET A 143 14.44 7.61 4.89
C MET A 143 13.13 7.75 5.68
N ASN A 144 12.50 6.61 5.99
CA ASN A 144 11.31 6.56 6.83
C ASN A 144 11.67 6.77 8.31
N GLU A 145 10.83 7.48 9.09
CA GLU A 145 11.09 7.78 10.52
C GLU A 145 11.46 6.53 11.33
N THR A 146 10.86 5.39 11.00
CA THR A 146 11.13 4.09 11.64
C THR A 146 12.54 3.56 11.43
N GLU A 147 13.16 3.86 10.28
CA GLU A 147 14.53 3.44 9.96
C GLU A 147 15.55 4.32 10.69
N ILE A 148 15.26 5.62 10.80
CA ILE A 148 16.08 6.59 11.56
C ILE A 148 16.18 6.19 13.04
N PHE A 149 15.08 5.73 13.66
CA PHE A 149 15.09 5.24 15.04
C PHE A 149 15.85 3.92 15.23
N ALA A 150 15.96 3.11 14.19
CA ALA A 150 16.68 1.84 14.26
C ALA A 150 18.21 2.04 14.26
N GLU A 151 18.70 3.09 13.61
CA GLU A 151 20.13 3.38 13.48
C GLU A 151 20.71 4.21 14.65
N LEU A 152 19.84 4.85 15.44
CA LEU A 152 20.20 5.64 16.64
C LEU A 152 20.44 4.80 17.91
N LYS A 153 20.54 3.47 17.81
CA LYS A 153 20.78 2.55 18.93
C LYS A 153 22.06 1.75 18.73
#